data_AF-M7CTY7-F1
#
_entry.id   AF-M7CTY7-F1
#
_cell.length_a   1.000
_cell.length_b   1.000
_cell.length_c   1.000
_cell.angle_alpha   90.00
_cell.angle_beta   90.00
_cell.angle_gamma   90.00
#
_symmetry.space_group_name_H-M   'P 1'
#
loop_
_entity.id
_entity.type
_entity.pdbx_description
1 polymer ?
#
loop_
_entity_poly.entity_id
_entity_poly.type
_entity_poly.pdbx_seq_one_letter_code
_entity_poly.pdbx_strand_id
1 'polypeptide(L)'
;MFLNFGSHVGEKAGLPQSKLKFTTGHKHCPMCLAEDVNQIGVGYFRNSHQLPGVNACPTHASQLFCTAISDFSLDRSLILPRSHMNVIPAENASVKLSRFGASVVQQLQTRQRFPDYRRAYRIQLNKKGLLTKNGNVRMRRVIPALKAHWATLEKTYNHNQLEYPDQLLTFEFVGPLLRAKTHYPAHPIKHLLFAEWLFDGDANLFWDADEEEQLILPGFGVPTAGKSHTHRDDFFSKRETRRRSIRDYMEKHPFAIRKDIKAARNADFFWLYHNDRDWLEQQLPSPMPPQRPEKNWHALDEAVCEMIQERILQLSEPISVSELDILLGGHRWLTKFLGNLPKTQNLIKDQVAEGTLKKVGQPT
;
A
#
# COMPACT_ATOMS: atom_id res chain seq x y z
N MET A 1 19.19 4.74 -3.78
CA MET A 1 20.03 4.77 -4.98
C MET A 1 19.37 3.88 -6.03
N PHE A 2 18.75 4.46 -7.06
CA PHE A 2 18.01 3.71 -8.09
C PHE A 2 18.99 3.29 -9.18
N LEU A 3 19.59 2.10 -9.05
CA LEU A 3 20.46 1.53 -10.08
C LEU A 3 19.62 0.69 -11.05
N ASN A 4 19.89 0.82 -12.35
CA ASN A 4 19.22 0.06 -13.42
C ASN A 4 19.57 -1.45 -13.43
N PHE A 5 20.51 -1.92 -12.58
CA PHE A 5 21.04 -3.29 -12.65
C PHE A 5 21.30 -3.94 -11.28
N GLY A 6 20.49 -3.64 -10.26
CA GLY A 6 20.49 -4.42 -9.01
C GLY A 6 19.35 -5.43 -9.01
N SER A 7 19.61 -6.70 -9.32
CA SER A 7 18.58 -7.76 -9.41
C SER A 7 17.72 -7.87 -8.15
N HIS A 8 18.27 -7.64 -6.96
CA HIS A 8 17.52 -7.73 -5.70
C HIS A 8 17.05 -6.40 -5.11
N VAL A 9 17.74 -5.29 -5.37
CA VAL A 9 17.32 -3.95 -4.88
C VAL A 9 16.25 -3.36 -5.80
N GLY A 10 16.38 -3.55 -7.11
CA GLY A 10 15.36 -3.18 -8.08
C GLY A 10 14.06 -3.95 -7.88
N GLU A 11 14.14 -5.25 -7.58
CA GLU A 11 12.99 -6.09 -7.28
C GLU A 11 12.23 -5.63 -6.02
N LYS A 12 12.94 -5.31 -4.92
CA LYS A 12 12.33 -4.73 -3.71
C LYS A 12 11.84 -3.29 -3.90
N ALA A 13 12.43 -2.53 -4.82
CA ALA A 13 12.00 -1.17 -5.18
C ALA A 13 10.90 -1.16 -6.27
N GLY A 14 10.43 -2.33 -6.74
CA GLY A 14 9.42 -2.43 -7.79
C GLY A 14 9.91 -1.92 -9.16
N LEU A 15 11.22 -1.90 -9.42
CA LEU A 15 11.76 -1.64 -10.75
C LEU A 15 11.70 -2.94 -11.57
N PRO A 16 11.00 -2.96 -12.72
CA PRO A 16 11.00 -4.15 -13.56
C PRO A 16 12.39 -4.48 -14.08
N GLN A 17 12.63 -5.76 -14.36
CA GLN A 17 13.66 -6.22 -15.29
C GLN A 17 13.29 -5.76 -16.73
N SER A 18 13.28 -4.46 -16.97
CA SER A 18 13.10 -3.92 -18.31
C SER A 18 14.45 -3.98 -19.03
N LYS A 19 14.47 -4.49 -20.27
CA LYS A 19 15.65 -4.47 -21.16
C LYS A 19 16.03 -3.05 -21.63
N LEU A 20 15.53 -2.00 -20.97
CA LEU A 20 15.86 -0.62 -21.29
C LEU A 20 17.25 -0.32 -20.73
N LYS A 21 18.19 0.01 -21.63
CA LYS A 21 19.54 0.41 -21.25
C LYS A 21 19.59 1.94 -21.28
N PHE A 22 19.83 2.54 -20.12
CA PHE A 22 20.10 3.97 -19.96
C PHE A 22 21.51 4.16 -19.44
N THR A 23 22.09 5.34 -19.64
CA THR A 23 23.38 5.72 -19.08
C THR A 23 23.40 5.49 -17.56
N THR A 24 24.38 4.72 -17.09
CA THR A 24 24.57 4.38 -15.68
C THR A 24 25.60 5.30 -15.05
N GLY A 25 25.24 5.92 -13.93
CA GLY A 25 26.12 6.81 -13.19
C GLY A 25 25.35 7.93 -12.49
N HIS A 26 26.09 8.86 -11.87
CA HIS A 26 25.50 10.01 -11.19
C HIS A 26 25.42 11.23 -12.09
N LYS A 27 24.19 11.69 -12.31
CA LYS A 27 23.89 12.81 -13.20
C LYS A 27 23.94 14.14 -12.47
N HIS A 28 24.56 15.16 -13.04
CA HIS A 28 24.63 16.48 -12.44
C HIS A 28 24.65 17.58 -13.50
N CYS A 29 24.21 18.78 -13.10
CA CYS A 29 24.32 19.99 -13.90
C CYS A 29 25.45 20.85 -13.32
N PRO A 30 26.44 21.29 -14.11
CA PRO A 30 27.53 22.13 -13.63
C PRO A 30 27.04 23.50 -13.14
N MET A 31 25.94 24.01 -13.71
CA MET A 31 25.33 25.28 -13.26
C MET A 31 24.66 25.14 -11.90
N CYS A 32 23.84 24.10 -11.69
CA CYS A 32 23.32 23.79 -10.35
C CYS A 32 24.45 23.66 -9.33
N LEU A 33 25.55 23.02 -9.73
CA LEU A 33 26.67 22.81 -8.83
C LEU A 33 27.37 24.12 -8.45
N ALA A 34 27.56 25.01 -9.41
CA ALA A 34 28.12 26.34 -9.17
C ALA A 34 27.21 27.17 -8.25
N GLU A 35 25.89 27.11 -8.46
CA GLU A 35 24.91 27.75 -7.58
C GLU A 35 24.94 27.18 -6.16
N ASP A 36 25.00 25.85 -6.02
CA ASP A 36 25.06 25.17 -4.73
C ASP A 36 26.32 25.53 -3.94
N VAL A 37 27.48 25.58 -4.62
CA VAL A 37 28.75 26.02 -4.02
C VAL A 37 28.67 27.49 -3.58
N ASN A 38 28.09 28.37 -4.40
CA ASN A 38 27.98 29.79 -4.06
C ASN A 38 26.99 30.06 -2.92
N GLN A 39 25.90 29.30 -2.83
CA GLN A 39 24.85 29.54 -1.83
C GLN A 39 25.07 28.78 -0.51
N ILE A 40 25.59 27.56 -0.58
CA ILE A 40 25.64 26.62 0.55
C ILE A 40 27.10 26.22 0.87
N GLY A 41 28.06 26.54 -0.01
CA GLY A 41 29.48 26.20 0.15
C GLY A 41 29.84 24.80 -0.34
N VAL A 42 28.85 23.97 -0.70
CA VAL A 42 29.06 22.60 -1.16
C VAL A 42 28.05 22.22 -2.23
N GLY A 43 28.53 21.54 -3.27
CA GLY A 43 27.70 21.01 -4.34
C GLY A 43 27.30 19.55 -4.10
N TYR A 44 26.09 19.16 -4.51
CA TYR A 44 25.54 17.82 -4.28
C TYR A 44 24.74 17.28 -5.47
N PHE A 45 24.51 15.97 -5.50
CA PHE A 45 23.67 15.33 -6.51
C PHE A 45 22.18 15.54 -6.21
N ARG A 46 21.44 16.06 -7.19
CA ARG A 46 19.99 16.29 -7.06
C ARG A 46 19.20 15.04 -7.46
N ASN A 47 18.16 14.72 -6.68
CA ASN A 47 17.26 13.60 -6.96
C ASN A 47 16.55 13.72 -8.32
N SER A 48 16.13 14.92 -8.70
CA SER A 48 15.50 15.20 -9.99
C SER A 48 16.39 14.85 -11.18
N HIS A 49 17.72 15.00 -11.05
CA HIS A 49 18.68 14.61 -12.06
C HIS A 49 18.85 13.09 -12.16
N GLN A 50 18.58 12.32 -11.09
CA GLN A 50 18.83 10.88 -11.04
C GLN A 50 17.71 10.03 -11.64
N LEU A 51 16.59 10.61 -12.07
CA LEU A 51 15.47 9.86 -12.63
C LEU A 51 15.90 9.04 -13.87
N PRO A 52 15.54 7.76 -14.00
CA PRO A 52 15.89 6.95 -15.16
C PRO A 52 15.37 7.59 -16.47
N GLY A 53 16.24 7.67 -17.48
CA GLY A 53 15.93 8.30 -18.77
C GLY A 53 16.00 9.83 -18.79
N VAL A 54 16.06 10.53 -17.66
CA VAL A 54 16.24 11.99 -17.63
C VAL A 54 17.68 12.36 -17.96
N ASN A 55 17.89 13.23 -18.95
CA ASN A 55 19.21 13.67 -19.42
C ASN A 55 19.37 15.20 -19.46
N ALA A 56 18.35 15.96 -19.07
CA ALA A 56 18.40 17.43 -19.02
C ALA A 56 18.18 17.96 -17.60
N CYS A 57 18.80 19.10 -17.30
CA CYS A 57 18.53 19.85 -16.08
C CYS A 57 17.18 20.56 -16.19
N PRO A 58 16.25 20.35 -15.23
CA PRO A 58 14.94 21.03 -15.24
C PRO A 58 15.06 22.54 -15.01
N THR A 59 16.10 22.98 -14.28
CA THR A 59 16.35 24.38 -13.91
C THR A 59 17.05 25.13 -15.03
N HIS A 60 18.20 24.63 -15.50
CA HIS A 60 19.07 25.34 -16.44
C HIS A 60 18.88 24.95 -17.90
N ALA A 61 18.00 23.99 -18.19
CA ALA A 61 17.76 23.50 -19.56
C ALA A 61 19.05 23.04 -20.28
N SER A 62 20.05 22.57 -19.53
CA SER A 62 21.30 22.03 -20.05
C SER A 62 21.30 20.50 -20.05
N GLN A 63 22.15 19.87 -20.85
CA GLN A 63 22.42 18.43 -20.72
C GLN A 63 23.04 18.14 -19.34
N LEU A 64 22.71 16.97 -18.79
CA LEU A 64 23.27 16.47 -17.54
C LEU A 64 24.55 15.70 -17.83
N PHE A 65 25.59 16.00 -17.05
CA PHE A 65 26.82 15.23 -17.06
C PHE A 65 26.65 13.98 -16.23
N CYS A 66 27.03 12.84 -16.78
CA CYS A 66 27.02 11.56 -16.07
C CYS A 66 28.42 11.21 -15.61
N THR A 67 28.64 11.20 -14.30
CA THR A 67 29.84 10.64 -13.70
C THR A 67 29.68 9.12 -13.66
N ALA A 68 30.50 8.40 -14.43
CA ALA A 68 30.52 6.95 -14.40
C ALA A 68 30.91 6.45 -13.00
N ILE A 69 30.20 5.45 -12.50
CA ILE A 69 30.49 4.78 -11.24
C ILE A 69 31.05 3.42 -11.60
N SER A 70 32.14 3.01 -10.95
CA SER A 70 32.68 1.66 -11.07
C SER A 70 31.85 0.71 -10.21
N ASP A 71 30.64 0.39 -10.68
CA ASP A 71 29.67 -0.47 -9.98
C ASP A 71 30.19 -1.92 -9.72
N PHE A 72 31.38 -2.25 -10.23
CA PHE A 72 32.01 -3.58 -10.15
C PHE A 72 33.40 -3.60 -9.51
N SER A 73 33.98 -2.47 -9.10
CA SER A 73 35.26 -2.45 -8.40
C SER A 73 35.07 -2.51 -6.88
N LEU A 74 35.99 -3.17 -6.18
CA LEU A 74 36.07 -3.17 -4.71
C LEU A 74 36.22 -1.75 -4.13
N ASP A 75 36.70 -0.81 -4.94
CA ASP A 75 36.79 0.61 -4.60
C ASP A 75 35.47 1.32 -4.90
N ARG A 76 34.70 1.60 -3.84
CA ARG A 76 33.45 2.38 -3.86
C ARG A 76 33.77 3.85 -3.59
N SER A 77 34.62 4.44 -4.41
CA SER A 77 34.96 5.86 -4.27
C SER A 77 33.70 6.72 -4.45
N LEU A 78 33.40 7.55 -3.46
CA LEU A 78 32.33 8.54 -3.55
C LEU A 78 32.84 9.70 -4.43
N ILE A 79 32.53 9.65 -5.73
CA ILE A 79 32.96 10.68 -6.67
C ILE A 79 32.02 11.89 -6.52
N LEU A 80 32.59 13.03 -6.10
CA LEU A 80 31.88 14.29 -6.07
C LEU A 80 31.60 14.81 -7.50
N PRO A 81 30.50 15.54 -7.71
CA PRO A 81 30.19 16.17 -8.98
C PRO A 81 31.29 17.17 -9.40
N ARG A 82 31.56 17.28 -10.70
CA ARG A 82 32.64 18.13 -11.24
C ARG A 82 32.06 19.46 -11.71
N SER A 83 32.70 20.57 -11.34
CA SER A 83 32.25 21.94 -11.64
C SER A 83 32.76 22.49 -12.97
N HIS A 84 33.92 22.03 -13.44
CA HIS A 84 34.59 22.59 -14.63
C HIS A 84 34.21 21.85 -15.92
N MET A 85 32.93 21.93 -16.31
CA MET A 85 32.41 21.29 -17.52
C MET A 85 31.76 22.33 -18.44
N ASN A 86 31.95 22.19 -19.76
CA ASN A 86 31.28 23.04 -20.75
C ASN A 86 29.78 22.80 -20.74
N VAL A 87 28.98 23.85 -20.60
CA VAL A 87 27.52 23.71 -20.59
C VAL A 87 27.02 23.52 -22.03
N ILE A 88 26.31 22.41 -22.26
CA ILE A 88 25.64 22.13 -23.54
C ILE A 88 24.13 22.30 -23.33
N PRO A 89 23.42 23.11 -24.13
CA PRO A 89 21.96 23.20 -24.09
C PRO A 89 21.31 21.84 -24.37
N ALA A 90 20.23 21.53 -23.64
CA ALA A 90 19.44 20.33 -23.88
C ALA A 90 18.28 20.59 -24.85
N GLU A 91 17.82 19.53 -25.51
CA GLU A 91 16.65 19.55 -26.37
C GLU A 91 15.37 19.84 -25.58
N ASN A 92 14.42 20.56 -26.18
CA ASN A 92 13.19 20.98 -25.53
C ASN A 92 12.36 19.81 -24.97
N ALA A 93 12.30 18.66 -25.67
CA ALA A 93 11.60 17.48 -25.19
C ALA A 93 12.29 16.87 -23.94
N SER A 94 13.61 16.80 -23.93
CA SER A 94 14.36 16.36 -22.75
C SER A 94 14.11 17.28 -21.56
N VAL A 95 14.15 18.60 -21.77
CA VAL A 95 13.88 19.59 -20.71
C VAL A 95 12.44 19.46 -20.19
N LYS A 96 11.47 19.28 -21.08
CA LYS A 96 10.06 19.06 -20.74
C LYS A 96 9.89 17.84 -19.84
N LEU A 97 10.43 16.69 -20.25
CA LEU A 97 10.41 15.45 -19.47
C LEU A 97 11.08 15.63 -18.10
N SER A 98 12.24 16.32 -18.06
CA SER A 98 12.95 16.61 -16.82
C SER A 98 12.16 17.48 -15.86
N ARG A 99 11.49 18.53 -16.36
CA ARG A 99 10.65 19.42 -15.54
C ARG A 99 9.47 18.67 -14.94
N PHE A 100 8.80 17.84 -15.74
CA PHE A 100 7.74 16.97 -15.23
C PHE A 100 8.27 15.99 -14.17
N GLY A 101 9.39 15.33 -14.43
CA GLY A 101 10.04 14.44 -13.45
C GLY A 101 10.42 15.15 -12.15
N ALA A 102 10.93 16.39 -12.23
CA ALA A 102 11.23 17.20 -11.05
C ALA A 102 9.96 17.53 -10.25
N SER A 103 8.87 17.88 -10.93
CA SER A 103 7.57 18.13 -10.31
C SER A 103 7.03 16.87 -9.60
N VAL A 104 7.14 15.69 -10.24
CA VAL A 104 6.81 14.39 -9.62
C VAL A 104 7.63 14.14 -8.35
N VAL A 105 8.94 14.41 -8.38
CA VAL A 105 9.81 14.28 -7.19
C VAL A 105 9.37 15.24 -6.08
N GLN A 106 8.98 16.46 -6.41
CA GLN A 106 8.47 17.43 -5.44
C GLN A 106 7.16 16.96 -4.79
N GLN A 107 6.21 16.42 -5.57
CA GLN A 107 4.96 15.86 -5.03
C GLN A 107 5.22 14.66 -4.10
N LEU A 108 6.19 13.82 -4.44
CA LEU A 108 6.59 12.69 -3.58
C LEU A 108 7.18 13.12 -2.22
N GLN A 109 7.71 14.35 -2.12
CA GLN A 109 8.23 14.89 -0.86
C GLN A 109 7.12 15.46 0.04
N THR A 110 6.01 15.92 -0.54
CA THR A 110 4.94 16.61 0.19
C THR A 110 3.72 15.75 0.45
N ARG A 111 3.42 14.78 -0.42
CA ARG A 111 2.22 13.94 -0.35
C ARG A 111 2.53 12.59 0.32
N GLN A 112 1.71 12.18 1.29
CA GLN A 112 1.87 10.90 2.00
C GLN A 112 1.35 9.68 1.21
N ARG A 113 0.40 9.89 0.31
CA ARG A 113 -0.26 8.83 -0.46
C ARG A 113 0.08 8.92 -1.94
N PHE A 114 0.45 7.78 -2.53
CA PHE A 114 0.62 7.66 -3.98
C PHE A 114 -0.73 7.33 -4.64
N PRO A 115 -1.14 8.05 -5.71
CA PRO A 115 -2.38 7.80 -6.43
C PRO A 115 -2.40 6.42 -7.10
N ASP A 116 -3.57 5.82 -7.27
CA ASP A 116 -3.69 4.72 -8.23
C ASP A 116 -3.48 5.26 -9.65
N TYR A 117 -2.27 5.07 -10.18
CA TYR A 117 -1.91 5.58 -11.50
C TYR A 117 -2.82 5.06 -12.61
N ARG A 118 -3.36 3.83 -12.50
CA ARG A 118 -4.24 3.27 -13.54
C ARG A 118 -5.57 4.00 -13.53
N ARG A 119 -6.12 4.23 -12.35
CA ARG A 119 -7.35 5.01 -12.17
C ARG A 119 -7.14 6.46 -12.63
N ALA A 120 -6.11 7.13 -12.13
CA ALA A 120 -5.76 8.50 -12.52
C ALA A 120 -5.62 8.65 -14.05
N TYR A 121 -4.87 7.74 -14.69
CA TYR A 121 -4.72 7.74 -16.14
C TYR A 121 -6.05 7.53 -16.87
N ARG A 122 -6.92 6.63 -16.39
CA ARG A 122 -8.21 6.37 -17.03
C ARG A 122 -9.20 7.52 -16.85
N ILE A 123 -9.20 8.18 -15.68
CA ILE A 123 -9.98 9.40 -15.45
C ILE A 123 -9.57 10.47 -16.48
N GLN A 124 -8.28 10.71 -16.61
CA GLN A 124 -7.78 11.72 -17.53
C GLN A 124 -7.99 11.35 -19.01
N LEU A 125 -7.82 10.07 -19.37
CA LEU A 125 -8.17 9.58 -20.71
C LEU A 125 -9.67 9.75 -21.01
N ASN A 126 -10.54 9.56 -20.01
CA ASN A 126 -11.98 9.79 -20.16
C ASN A 126 -12.28 11.28 -20.40
N LYS A 127 -11.67 12.17 -19.59
CA LYS A 127 -11.79 13.62 -19.74
C LYS A 127 -11.33 14.09 -21.13
N LYS A 128 -10.28 13.49 -21.68
CA LYS A 128 -9.80 13.76 -23.06
C LYS A 128 -10.60 13.02 -24.17
N GLY A 129 -11.68 12.29 -23.84
CA GLY A 129 -12.50 11.58 -24.83
C GLY A 129 -11.78 10.41 -25.53
N LEU A 130 -10.74 9.87 -24.90
CA LEU A 130 -9.88 8.80 -25.43
C LEU A 130 -10.30 7.40 -24.98
N LEU A 131 -11.38 7.29 -24.19
CA LEU A 131 -12.04 6.03 -23.90
C LEU A 131 -13.23 5.77 -24.85
N THR A 132 -13.56 4.51 -25.06
CA THR A 132 -14.83 4.10 -25.67
C THR A 132 -15.93 4.03 -24.61
N LYS A 133 -17.19 3.93 -25.03
CA LYS A 133 -18.34 3.71 -24.13
C LYS A 133 -18.19 2.44 -23.27
N ASN A 134 -17.40 1.47 -23.72
CA ASN A 134 -17.13 0.22 -22.99
C ASN A 134 -15.85 0.29 -22.15
N GLY A 135 -15.20 1.46 -22.05
CA GLY A 135 -13.97 1.64 -21.27
C GLY A 135 -12.67 1.26 -21.99
N ASN A 136 -12.70 0.93 -23.27
CA ASN A 136 -11.47 0.59 -23.99
C ASN A 136 -10.72 1.85 -24.39
N VAL A 137 -9.39 1.84 -24.29
CA VAL A 137 -8.54 2.95 -24.71
C VAL A 137 -8.48 2.99 -26.23
N ARG A 138 -8.71 4.17 -26.83
CA ARG A 138 -8.63 4.39 -28.27
C ARG A 138 -7.17 4.48 -28.74
N MET A 139 -6.46 3.34 -28.72
CA MET A 139 -5.02 3.27 -29.04
C MET A 139 -4.64 3.89 -30.39
N ARG A 140 -5.52 3.77 -31.39
CA ARG A 140 -5.34 4.40 -32.72
C ARG A 140 -5.26 5.94 -32.67
N ARG A 141 -5.75 6.58 -31.60
CA ARG A 141 -5.60 8.03 -31.36
C ARG A 141 -4.45 8.34 -30.40
N VAL A 142 -4.27 7.51 -29.37
CA VAL A 142 -3.26 7.73 -28.31
C VAL A 142 -1.84 7.59 -28.84
N ILE A 143 -1.53 6.52 -29.57
CA ILE A 143 -0.14 6.25 -30.01
C ILE A 143 0.38 7.32 -30.98
N PRO A 144 -0.36 7.74 -32.04
CA PRO A 144 0.10 8.81 -32.91
C PRO A 144 0.28 10.15 -32.18
N ALA A 145 -0.59 10.46 -31.21
CA ALA A 145 -0.50 11.69 -30.43
C ALA A 145 0.76 11.71 -29.54
N LEU A 146 1.10 10.59 -28.90
CA LEU A 146 2.34 10.45 -28.13
C LEU A 146 3.58 10.59 -29.02
N LYS A 147 3.60 9.94 -30.18
CA LYS A 147 4.70 10.07 -31.14
C LYS A 147 4.88 11.51 -31.60
N ALA A 148 3.80 12.20 -31.94
CA ALA A 148 3.84 13.60 -32.33
C ALA A 148 4.37 14.49 -31.19
N HIS A 149 3.91 14.26 -29.95
CA HIS A 149 4.33 15.04 -28.78
C HIS A 149 5.81 14.87 -28.43
N TRP A 150 6.34 13.66 -28.65
CA TRP A 150 7.73 13.29 -28.35
C TRP A 150 8.63 13.19 -29.60
N ALA A 151 8.21 13.73 -30.75
CA ALA A 151 8.93 13.60 -32.02
C ALA A 151 10.36 14.17 -32.00
N THR A 152 10.63 15.17 -31.14
CA THR A 152 11.99 15.70 -30.98
C THR A 152 12.86 14.88 -30.02
N LEU A 153 12.24 14.09 -29.14
CA LEU A 153 12.94 13.12 -28.29
C LEU A 153 13.58 12.01 -29.14
N GLU A 154 13.01 11.72 -30.32
CA GLU A 154 13.51 10.72 -31.29
C GLU A 154 14.85 11.13 -31.95
N LYS A 155 15.30 12.38 -31.83
CA LYS A 155 16.44 12.92 -32.61
C LYS A 155 17.74 13.10 -31.83
N THR A 156 17.77 12.89 -30.52
CA THR A 156 18.95 13.14 -29.68
C THR A 156 19.92 11.96 -29.74
N TYR A 157 20.46 11.67 -30.93
CA TYR A 157 21.65 10.85 -31.09
C TYR A 157 22.87 11.75 -30.92
N ASN A 158 23.45 11.79 -29.73
CA ASN A 158 24.79 12.34 -29.58
C ASN A 158 25.74 11.29 -29.00
N HIS A 159 26.82 11.03 -29.74
CA HIS A 159 28.00 10.28 -29.33
C HIS A 159 27.80 8.78 -29.04
N ASN A 160 27.32 8.02 -30.04
CA ASN A 160 27.41 6.54 -30.10
C ASN A 160 26.79 5.74 -28.94
N GLN A 161 25.97 6.34 -28.09
CA GLN A 161 25.07 5.64 -27.19
C GLN A 161 23.64 6.16 -27.40
N LEU A 162 22.72 5.26 -27.74
CA LEU A 162 21.29 5.53 -27.72
C LEU A 162 20.88 5.97 -26.30
N GLU A 163 20.46 7.23 -26.11
CA GLU A 163 19.93 7.68 -24.82
C GLU A 163 18.56 7.05 -24.52
N TYR A 164 17.76 6.77 -25.56
CA TYR A 164 16.45 6.12 -25.45
C TYR A 164 16.37 4.92 -26.41
N PRO A 165 15.99 3.72 -25.94
CA PRO A 165 15.80 2.58 -26.83
C PRO A 165 14.62 2.79 -27.79
N ASP A 166 14.75 2.44 -29.07
CA ASP A 166 13.68 2.57 -30.09
C ASP A 166 12.36 1.95 -29.63
N GLN A 167 12.43 0.81 -28.93
CA GLN A 167 11.27 0.11 -28.37
C GLN A 167 10.47 0.97 -27.38
N LEU A 168 11.10 1.93 -26.70
CA LEU A 168 10.41 2.84 -25.81
C LEU A 168 9.56 3.86 -26.60
N LEU A 169 10.11 4.37 -27.71
CA LEU A 169 9.50 5.41 -28.54
C LEU A 169 8.42 4.87 -29.48
N THR A 170 8.23 3.55 -29.57
CA THR A 170 7.03 2.98 -30.22
C THR A 170 5.76 3.25 -29.41
N PHE A 171 5.88 3.55 -28.11
CA PHE A 171 4.79 3.71 -27.13
C PHE A 171 3.87 2.49 -27.00
N GLU A 172 4.24 1.33 -27.54
CA GLU A 172 3.44 0.10 -27.44
C GLU A 172 3.27 -0.36 -25.99
N PHE A 173 4.12 0.12 -25.09
CA PHE A 173 4.02 -0.12 -23.66
C PHE A 173 2.75 0.45 -23.01
N VAL A 174 2.04 1.41 -23.63
CA VAL A 174 0.84 2.05 -23.05
C VAL A 174 -0.26 1.03 -22.78
N GLY A 175 -0.40 0.00 -23.62
CA GLY A 175 -1.41 -1.04 -23.42
C GLY A 175 -1.13 -1.89 -22.18
N PRO A 176 0.07 -2.49 -22.09
CA PRO A 176 0.54 -3.15 -20.88
C PRO A 176 0.51 -2.26 -19.64
N LEU A 177 0.89 -0.99 -19.74
CA LEU A 177 0.89 -0.01 -18.64
C LEU A 177 -0.49 0.13 -17.99
N LEU A 178 -1.55 0.11 -18.79
CA LEU A 178 -2.94 0.28 -18.35
C LEU A 178 -3.65 -1.05 -18.03
N ARG A 179 -2.99 -2.20 -18.23
CA ARG A 179 -3.59 -3.52 -18.01
C ARG A 179 -3.40 -3.96 -16.56
N ALA A 180 -4.48 -4.42 -15.93
CA ALA A 180 -4.42 -4.94 -14.55
C ALA A 180 -3.54 -6.22 -14.41
N LYS A 181 -3.47 -7.03 -15.48
CA LYS A 181 -2.91 -8.39 -15.51
C LYS A 181 -1.38 -8.49 -15.46
N THR A 182 -0.63 -7.39 -15.57
CA THR A 182 0.83 -7.48 -15.53
C THR A 182 1.30 -7.41 -14.08
N HIS A 183 1.66 -8.57 -13.51
CA HIS A 183 2.32 -8.67 -12.20
C HIS A 183 3.71 -8.00 -12.18
N TYR A 184 4.16 -7.44 -13.30
CA TYR A 184 5.40 -6.70 -13.42
C TYR A 184 5.13 -5.19 -13.41
N PRO A 185 5.72 -4.44 -12.47
CA PRO A 185 5.66 -2.98 -12.47
C PRO A 185 6.25 -2.43 -13.77
N ALA A 186 5.74 -1.32 -14.29
CA ALA A 186 6.32 -0.72 -15.50
C ALA A 186 7.50 0.19 -15.11
N HIS A 187 8.45 0.35 -16.04
CA HIS A 187 9.63 1.15 -15.79
C HIS A 187 9.23 2.63 -15.59
N PRO A 188 9.81 3.38 -14.63
CA PRO A 188 9.40 4.75 -14.32
C PRO A 188 9.34 5.69 -15.54
N ILE A 189 10.30 5.58 -16.48
CA ILE A 189 10.28 6.37 -17.72
C ILE A 189 8.99 6.23 -18.54
N LYS A 190 8.37 5.04 -18.53
CA LYS A 190 7.12 4.78 -19.24
C LYS A 190 5.97 5.58 -18.62
N HIS A 191 5.95 5.66 -17.29
CA HIS A 191 5.01 6.50 -16.56
C HIS A 191 5.27 7.98 -16.80
N LEU A 192 6.53 8.43 -16.76
CA LEU A 192 6.87 9.84 -17.00
C LEU A 192 6.47 10.30 -18.40
N LEU A 193 6.83 9.55 -19.45
CA LEU A 193 6.48 9.88 -20.83
C LEU A 193 4.96 9.91 -21.07
N PHE A 194 4.24 8.95 -20.47
CA PHE A 194 2.80 8.86 -20.65
C PHE A 194 2.05 9.90 -19.82
N ALA A 195 2.44 10.10 -18.56
CA ALA A 195 1.80 11.03 -17.65
C ALA A 195 2.06 12.49 -18.04
N GLU A 196 3.28 12.85 -18.44
CA GLU A 196 3.57 14.21 -18.88
C GLU A 196 2.66 14.61 -20.05
N TRP A 197 2.51 13.75 -21.06
CA TRP A 197 1.58 13.98 -22.16
C TRP A 197 0.11 13.99 -21.72
N LEU A 198 -0.27 13.07 -20.84
CA LEU A 198 -1.68 12.89 -20.44
C LEU A 198 -2.19 14.00 -19.52
N PHE A 199 -1.33 14.57 -18.68
CA PHE A 199 -1.64 15.65 -17.74
C PHE A 199 -1.08 17.00 -18.19
N ASP A 200 -0.68 17.13 -19.46
CA ASP A 200 -0.21 18.38 -20.06
C ASP A 200 0.95 19.03 -19.26
N GLY A 201 1.82 18.19 -18.69
CA GLY A 201 2.97 18.62 -17.89
C GLY A 201 2.69 18.98 -16.43
N ASP A 202 1.44 18.91 -15.96
CA ASP A 202 1.09 19.20 -14.57
C ASP A 202 1.03 17.92 -13.72
N ALA A 203 2.01 17.73 -12.86
CA ALA A 203 2.02 16.58 -11.95
C ALA A 203 0.91 16.65 -10.89
N ASN A 204 0.42 17.84 -10.51
CA ASN A 204 -0.66 17.94 -9.51
C ASN A 204 -1.92 17.23 -10.00
N LEU A 205 -2.27 17.40 -11.28
CA LEU A 205 -3.43 16.73 -11.89
C LEU A 205 -3.33 15.19 -11.82
N PHE A 206 -2.12 14.61 -11.83
CA PHE A 206 -1.95 13.17 -11.61
C PHE A 206 -2.28 12.76 -10.18
N TRP A 207 -1.90 13.58 -9.19
CA TRP A 207 -2.22 13.34 -7.79
C TRP A 207 -3.70 13.55 -7.48
N ASP A 208 -4.26 14.65 -7.96
CA ASP A 208 -5.64 15.05 -7.67
C ASP A 208 -6.67 14.17 -8.41
N ALA A 209 -6.27 13.51 -9.51
CA ALA A 209 -7.17 12.65 -10.28
C ALA A 209 -7.69 11.42 -9.48
N ASP A 210 -6.94 10.88 -8.51
CA ASP A 210 -7.42 9.75 -7.69
C ASP A 210 -8.40 10.19 -6.59
N GLU A 211 -8.47 11.50 -6.28
CA GLU A 211 -9.36 12.06 -5.26
C GLU A 211 -10.82 12.23 -5.76
N GLU A 212 -11.04 12.19 -7.07
CA GLU A 212 -12.38 12.16 -7.68
C GLU A 212 -13.05 10.78 -7.48
N GLU A 213 -13.41 10.45 -6.24
CA GLU A 213 -13.94 9.14 -5.80
C GLU A 213 -15.32 8.83 -6.43
N GLN A 214 -16.04 9.84 -6.91
CA GLN A 214 -17.41 9.73 -7.42
C GLN A 214 -17.52 9.38 -8.92
N LEU A 215 -16.43 9.41 -9.69
CA LEU A 215 -16.50 9.18 -11.14
C LEU A 215 -16.62 7.68 -11.46
N ILE A 216 -17.81 7.26 -11.88
CA ILE A 216 -18.04 5.92 -12.46
C ILE A 216 -17.43 5.90 -13.87
N LEU A 217 -16.29 5.22 -14.02
CA LEU A 217 -15.66 5.05 -15.32
C LEU A 217 -16.32 3.91 -16.10
N PRO A 218 -16.56 4.08 -17.42
CA PRO A 218 -17.03 2.98 -18.25
C PRO A 218 -16.03 1.80 -18.20
N GLY A 219 -16.52 0.60 -17.89
CA GLY A 219 -15.71 -0.63 -17.80
C GLY A 219 -14.81 -0.75 -16.56
N PHE A 220 -14.95 0.14 -15.56
CA PHE A 220 -14.24 0.04 -14.27
C PHE A 220 -15.26 -0.23 -13.16
N GLY A 221 -15.33 -1.48 -12.67
CA GLY A 221 -16.22 -1.85 -11.56
C GLY A 221 -17.72 -1.95 -11.88
N VAL A 222 -18.12 -1.95 -13.16
CA VAL A 222 -19.49 -2.35 -13.57
C VAL A 222 -19.44 -3.83 -13.96
N PRO A 223 -20.11 -4.74 -13.24
CA PRO A 223 -20.29 -6.12 -13.70
C PRO A 223 -21.08 -6.07 -15.01
N THR A 224 -20.44 -6.38 -16.13
CA THR A 224 -21.17 -6.63 -17.38
C THR A 224 -21.99 -7.90 -17.19
N ALA A 225 -23.31 -7.74 -17.08
CA ALA A 225 -24.25 -8.85 -17.16
C ALA A 225 -24.04 -9.54 -18.51
N GLY A 226 -23.53 -10.78 -18.47
CA GLY A 226 -23.26 -11.55 -19.68
C GLY A 226 -21.81 -11.46 -20.16
N LYS A 227 -20.91 -12.12 -19.42
CA LYS A 227 -20.02 -13.19 -19.93
C LYS A 227 -19.13 -13.63 -18.78
N SER A 228 -19.24 -14.90 -18.40
CA SER A 228 -18.24 -15.53 -17.55
C SER A 228 -16.91 -15.49 -18.30
N HIS A 229 -15.90 -14.89 -17.68
CA HIS A 229 -14.49 -15.29 -17.71
C HIS A 229 -13.62 -14.17 -17.13
N THR A 230 -13.07 -14.47 -15.94
CA THR A 230 -11.87 -13.92 -15.32
C THR A 230 -11.87 -12.44 -14.92
N HIS A 231 -12.68 -12.05 -13.93
CA HIS A 231 -12.44 -10.82 -13.16
C HIS A 231 -11.67 -11.11 -11.87
N ARG A 232 -10.57 -11.88 -11.96
CA ARG A 232 -9.91 -12.39 -10.76
C ARG A 232 -8.93 -11.43 -10.11
N ASP A 233 -8.26 -10.48 -10.77
CA ASP A 233 -7.16 -9.75 -10.12
C ASP A 233 -6.93 -8.32 -10.64
N ASP A 234 -7.75 -7.37 -10.19
CA ASP A 234 -7.29 -5.98 -10.06
C ASP A 234 -7.44 -5.56 -8.60
N PHE A 235 -6.31 -5.39 -7.92
CA PHE A 235 -6.25 -5.00 -6.50
C PHE A 235 -7.09 -3.75 -6.23
N PHE A 236 -7.08 -2.79 -7.17
CA PHE A 236 -7.75 -1.51 -7.01
C PHE A 236 -9.26 -1.58 -7.28
N SER A 237 -9.70 -2.32 -8.32
CA SER A 237 -11.12 -2.66 -8.49
C SER A 237 -11.65 -3.46 -7.29
N LYS A 238 -10.85 -4.39 -6.75
CA LYS A 238 -11.17 -5.12 -5.52
C LYS A 238 -11.30 -4.17 -4.32
N ARG A 239 -10.39 -3.19 -4.19
CA ARG A 239 -10.42 -2.15 -3.15
C ARG A 239 -11.70 -1.32 -3.25
N GLU A 240 -11.98 -0.75 -4.41
CA GLU A 240 -13.13 0.13 -4.61
C GLU A 240 -14.48 -0.59 -4.42
N THR A 241 -14.58 -1.83 -4.92
CA THR A 241 -15.78 -2.66 -4.71
C THR A 241 -16.03 -2.89 -3.21
N ARG A 242 -14.96 -3.12 -2.45
CA ARG A 242 -15.03 -3.35 -1.00
C ARG A 242 -15.31 -2.08 -0.23
N ARG A 243 -14.68 -0.96 -0.61
CA ARG A 243 -14.97 0.37 -0.07
C ARG A 243 -16.45 0.70 -0.19
N ARG A 244 -17.01 0.51 -1.39
CA ARG A 244 -18.43 0.68 -1.66
C ARG A 244 -19.30 -0.26 -0.84
N SER A 245 -18.94 -1.54 -0.74
CA SER A 245 -19.68 -2.52 0.07
C SER A 245 -19.82 -2.10 1.54
N ILE A 246 -18.75 -1.53 2.12
CA ILE A 246 -18.77 -0.96 3.48
C ILE A 246 -19.61 0.31 3.55
N ARG A 247 -19.42 1.25 2.61
CA ARG A 247 -20.17 2.52 2.58
C ARG A 247 -21.68 2.31 2.41
N ASP A 248 -22.09 1.49 1.45
CA ASP A 248 -23.49 1.17 1.19
C ASP A 248 -24.16 0.50 2.40
N TYR A 249 -23.39 -0.28 3.19
CA TYR A 249 -23.91 -0.86 4.44
C TYR A 249 -24.09 0.22 5.52
N MET A 250 -23.12 1.13 5.67
CA MET A 250 -23.21 2.22 6.64
C MET A 250 -24.33 3.21 6.32
N GLU A 251 -24.57 3.50 5.04
CA GLU A 251 -25.70 4.35 4.61
C GLU A 251 -27.05 3.71 4.95
N LYS A 252 -27.18 2.38 4.81
CA LYS A 252 -28.40 1.64 5.16
C LYS A 252 -28.57 1.40 6.66
N HIS A 253 -27.49 1.49 7.42
CA HIS A 253 -27.49 1.25 8.87
C HIS A 253 -26.71 2.35 9.61
N PRO A 254 -27.30 3.57 9.76
CA PRO A 254 -26.61 4.72 10.36
C PRO A 254 -26.13 4.51 11.81
N PHE A 255 -26.74 3.56 12.53
CA PHE A 255 -26.39 3.21 13.91
C PHE A 255 -25.52 1.95 14.04
N ALA A 256 -25.06 1.37 12.92
CA ALA A 256 -24.25 0.17 12.94
C ALA A 256 -22.92 0.42 13.66
N ILE A 257 -22.54 -0.49 14.54
CA ILE A 257 -21.28 -0.42 15.28
C ILE A 257 -20.20 -1.20 14.52
N ARG A 258 -18.91 -0.97 14.83
CA ARG A 258 -17.79 -1.68 14.17
C ARG A 258 -18.00 -3.20 14.11
N LYS A 259 -18.59 -3.78 15.16
CA LYS A 259 -18.90 -5.22 15.24
C LYS A 259 -19.93 -5.64 14.19
N ASP A 260 -20.96 -4.84 13.94
CA ASP A 260 -22.02 -5.13 12.97
C ASP A 260 -21.47 -5.07 11.55
N ILE A 261 -20.68 -4.04 11.24
CA ILE A 261 -20.03 -3.87 9.93
C ILE A 261 -19.09 -5.05 9.66
N LYS A 262 -18.28 -5.44 10.66
CA LYS A 262 -17.38 -6.60 10.56
C LYS A 262 -18.14 -7.92 10.40
N ALA A 263 -19.30 -8.07 11.05
CA ALA A 263 -20.12 -9.28 10.92
C ALA A 263 -20.78 -9.36 9.55
N ALA A 264 -21.40 -8.26 9.09
CA ALA A 264 -22.16 -8.23 7.84
C ALA A 264 -21.28 -8.23 6.57
N ARG A 265 -20.10 -7.58 6.63
CA ARG A 265 -19.18 -7.41 5.49
C ARG A 265 -17.79 -7.98 5.79
N ASN A 266 -17.74 -9.15 6.43
CA ASN A 266 -16.51 -9.76 6.94
C ASN A 266 -15.37 -9.83 5.91
N ALA A 267 -15.63 -10.39 4.73
CA ALA A 267 -14.62 -10.57 3.68
C ALA A 267 -14.08 -9.22 3.16
N ASP A 268 -14.96 -8.23 3.00
CA ASP A 268 -14.60 -6.91 2.50
C ASP A 268 -13.84 -6.12 3.57
N PHE A 269 -14.32 -6.19 4.82
CA PHE A 269 -13.69 -5.58 5.99
C PHE A 269 -12.25 -6.06 6.17
N PHE A 270 -12.04 -7.38 6.24
CA PHE A 270 -10.70 -7.91 6.45
C PHE A 270 -9.79 -7.67 5.26
N TRP A 271 -10.31 -7.70 4.04
CA TRP A 271 -9.50 -7.35 2.90
C TRP A 271 -9.03 -5.89 2.97
N LEU A 272 -9.92 -4.94 3.30
CA LEU A 272 -9.54 -3.53 3.47
C LEU A 272 -8.61 -3.33 4.67
N TYR A 273 -8.81 -4.07 5.77
CA TYR A 273 -7.93 -4.01 6.94
C TYR A 273 -6.47 -4.34 6.60
N HIS A 274 -6.23 -5.31 5.70
CA HIS A 274 -4.88 -5.70 5.31
C HIS A 274 -4.31 -4.85 4.16
N ASN A 275 -5.16 -4.24 3.33
CA ASN A 275 -4.75 -3.65 2.04
C ASN A 275 -5.00 -2.13 1.94
N ASP A 276 -5.79 -1.53 2.84
CA ASP A 276 -6.25 -0.13 2.79
C ASP A 276 -6.74 0.34 4.18
N ARG A 277 -5.90 0.13 5.20
CA ARG A 277 -6.26 0.31 6.61
C ARG A 277 -6.63 1.75 6.96
N ASP A 278 -5.88 2.73 6.44
CA ASP A 278 -6.10 4.14 6.77
C ASP A 278 -7.49 4.60 6.35
N TRP A 279 -7.92 4.22 5.14
CA TRP A 279 -9.27 4.49 4.66
C TRP A 279 -10.31 3.80 5.56
N LEU A 280 -10.11 2.51 5.88
CA LEU A 280 -11.06 1.77 6.70
C LEU A 280 -11.24 2.40 8.08
N GLU A 281 -10.15 2.79 8.74
CA GLU A 281 -10.23 3.41 10.07
C GLU A 281 -10.86 4.80 10.06
N GLN A 282 -10.64 5.60 9.00
CA GLN A 282 -11.29 6.89 8.82
C GLN A 282 -12.81 6.77 8.62
N GLN A 283 -13.27 5.70 7.96
CA GLN A 283 -14.69 5.51 7.68
C GLN A 283 -15.47 4.86 8.85
N LEU A 284 -14.82 4.05 9.69
CA LEU A 284 -15.52 3.29 10.73
C LEU A 284 -15.99 4.18 11.91
N PRO A 285 -17.19 3.92 12.48
CA PRO A 285 -17.69 4.65 13.65
C PRO A 285 -16.79 4.44 14.86
N SER A 286 -16.55 5.47 15.68
CA SER A 286 -15.66 5.47 16.86
C SER A 286 -15.75 4.20 17.73
N PRO A 287 -14.63 3.69 18.28
CA PRO A 287 -14.64 2.43 19.00
C PRO A 287 -15.42 2.58 20.29
N MET A 288 -16.42 1.74 20.51
CA MET A 288 -17.12 1.68 21.80
C MET A 288 -16.37 0.74 22.76
N PRO A 289 -16.36 1.06 24.07
CA PRO A 289 -15.75 0.19 25.07
C PRO A 289 -16.46 -1.18 25.09
N PRO A 290 -15.72 -2.27 25.34
CA PRO A 290 -16.31 -3.60 25.42
C PRO A 290 -17.31 -3.68 26.58
N GLN A 291 -18.58 -3.99 26.28
CA GLN A 291 -19.54 -4.36 27.30
C GLN A 291 -19.32 -5.83 27.70
N ARG A 292 -19.08 -6.08 28.99
CA ARG A 292 -19.03 -7.44 29.52
C ARG A 292 -20.47 -7.94 29.68
N PRO A 293 -20.82 -9.12 29.15
CA PRO A 293 -22.12 -9.72 29.43
C PRO A 293 -22.26 -9.93 30.94
N GLU A 294 -23.45 -9.66 31.45
CA GLU A 294 -23.74 -9.83 32.87
C GLU A 294 -23.65 -11.32 33.23
N LYS A 295 -22.93 -11.62 34.32
CA LYS A 295 -22.68 -13.02 34.71
C LYS A 295 -23.91 -13.56 35.44
N ASN A 296 -24.56 -14.58 34.88
CA ASN A 296 -25.66 -15.29 35.54
C ASN A 296 -25.11 -16.18 36.65
N TRP A 297 -24.98 -15.61 37.85
CA TRP A 297 -24.44 -16.31 39.02
C TRP A 297 -25.32 -17.47 39.48
N HIS A 298 -26.64 -17.38 39.33
CA HIS A 298 -27.56 -18.43 39.76
C HIS A 298 -27.40 -19.73 38.95
N ALA A 299 -27.40 -19.61 37.63
CA ALA A 299 -27.20 -20.78 36.75
C ALA A 299 -25.80 -21.40 36.94
N LEU A 300 -24.79 -20.57 37.19
CA LEU A 300 -23.44 -21.05 37.50
C LEU A 300 -23.39 -21.78 38.85
N ASP A 301 -24.07 -21.25 39.87
CA ASP A 301 -24.11 -21.85 41.21
C ASP A 301 -24.78 -23.23 41.19
N GLU A 302 -25.84 -23.41 40.40
CA GLU A 302 -26.46 -24.72 40.22
C GLU A 302 -25.53 -25.73 39.53
N ALA A 303 -24.96 -25.36 38.39
CA ALA A 303 -24.10 -26.26 37.63
C ALA A 303 -22.84 -26.68 38.41
N VAL A 304 -22.26 -25.75 39.18
CA VAL A 304 -21.05 -26.02 39.98
C VAL A 304 -21.39 -26.89 41.18
N CYS A 305 -22.54 -26.66 41.82
CA CYS A 305 -23.02 -27.50 42.91
C CYS A 305 -23.18 -28.97 42.46
N GLU A 306 -23.84 -29.20 41.31
CA GLU A 306 -23.99 -30.54 40.73
C GLU A 306 -22.65 -31.20 40.42
N MET A 307 -21.75 -30.46 39.75
CA MET A 307 -20.40 -30.94 39.44
C MET A 307 -19.61 -31.33 40.70
N ILE A 308 -19.72 -30.56 41.79
CA ILE A 308 -19.06 -30.88 43.05
C ILE A 308 -19.65 -32.15 43.66
N GLN A 309 -20.97 -32.30 43.67
CA GLN A 309 -21.63 -33.51 44.19
C GLN A 309 -21.17 -34.77 43.46
N GLU A 310 -21.13 -34.74 42.12
CA GLU A 310 -20.66 -35.86 41.31
C GLU A 310 -19.19 -36.19 41.60
N ARG A 311 -18.34 -35.15 41.77
CA ARG A 311 -16.92 -35.36 42.03
C ARG A 311 -16.64 -35.89 43.42
N ILE A 312 -17.38 -35.43 44.43
CA ILE A 312 -17.23 -35.93 45.80
C ILE A 312 -17.55 -37.42 45.89
N LEU A 313 -18.57 -37.89 45.16
CA LEU A 313 -18.91 -39.33 45.10
C LEU A 313 -17.80 -40.22 44.51
N GLN A 314 -16.86 -39.64 43.76
CA GLN A 314 -15.75 -40.35 43.12
C GLN A 314 -14.46 -40.31 43.94
N LEU A 315 -14.44 -39.64 45.10
CA LEU A 315 -13.25 -39.52 45.93
C LEU A 315 -13.04 -40.76 46.80
N SER A 316 -11.83 -41.32 46.75
CA SER A 316 -11.41 -42.41 47.64
C SER A 316 -10.84 -41.89 48.98
N GLU A 317 -10.39 -40.64 49.01
CA GLU A 317 -9.84 -39.98 50.20
C GLU A 317 -10.29 -38.50 50.27
N PRO A 318 -10.37 -37.90 51.46
CA PRO A 318 -10.80 -36.51 51.58
C PRO A 318 -9.74 -35.53 51.08
N ILE A 319 -10.12 -34.67 50.13
CA ILE A 319 -9.25 -33.66 49.51
C ILE A 319 -9.50 -32.26 50.06
N SER A 320 -8.56 -31.35 49.86
CA SER A 320 -8.74 -29.94 50.23
C SER A 320 -9.66 -29.18 49.27
N VAL A 321 -10.29 -28.10 49.74
CA VAL A 321 -11.11 -27.20 48.89
C VAL A 321 -10.30 -26.61 47.72
N SER A 322 -8.99 -26.43 47.90
CA SER A 322 -8.10 -25.97 46.81
C SER A 322 -7.81 -27.05 45.78
N GLU A 323 -7.67 -28.31 46.20
CA GLU A 323 -7.56 -29.44 45.27
C GLU A 323 -8.87 -29.68 44.51
N LEU A 324 -10.02 -29.48 45.16
CA LEU A 324 -11.32 -29.50 44.49
C LEU A 324 -11.41 -28.41 43.40
N ASP A 325 -10.97 -27.18 43.68
CA ASP A 325 -10.92 -26.09 42.69
C ASP A 325 -10.05 -26.48 41.48
N ILE A 326 -8.89 -27.11 41.72
CA ILE A 326 -7.99 -27.61 40.67
C ILE A 326 -8.64 -28.73 39.85
N LEU A 327 -9.30 -29.69 40.50
CA LEU A 327 -9.97 -30.82 39.84
C LEU A 327 -11.13 -30.39 38.93
N LEU A 328 -11.79 -29.28 39.25
CA LEU A 328 -12.81 -28.66 38.41
C LEU A 328 -12.22 -27.85 37.23
N GLY A 329 -10.91 -27.99 36.98
CA GLY A 329 -10.18 -27.25 35.95
C GLY A 329 -9.93 -25.78 36.34
N GLY A 330 -10.05 -25.47 37.62
CA GLY A 330 -10.00 -24.12 38.15
C GLY A 330 -8.63 -23.71 38.67
N HIS A 331 -8.21 -22.49 38.33
CA HIS A 331 -7.06 -21.84 38.95
C HIS A 331 -7.52 -20.78 39.97
N ARG A 332 -8.06 -21.23 41.12
CA ARG A 332 -8.53 -20.37 42.24
C ARG A 332 -9.79 -19.55 41.96
N TRP A 333 -10.60 -19.92 40.97
CA TRP A 333 -11.80 -19.14 40.65
C TRP A 333 -12.96 -19.51 41.56
N LEU A 334 -13.10 -20.78 41.95
CA LEU A 334 -14.15 -21.23 42.87
C LEU A 334 -13.98 -20.54 44.22
N THR A 335 -12.76 -20.59 44.76
CA THR A 335 -12.39 -19.95 46.03
C THR A 335 -12.54 -18.43 45.99
N LYS A 336 -12.23 -17.77 44.86
CA LYS A 336 -12.37 -16.32 44.69
C LYS A 336 -13.82 -15.85 44.56
N PHE A 337 -14.69 -16.64 43.95
CA PHE A 337 -16.07 -16.27 43.66
C PHE A 337 -17.10 -16.97 44.53
N LEU A 338 -16.67 -17.67 45.58
CA LEU A 338 -17.54 -18.44 46.47
C LEU A 338 -18.64 -17.59 47.13
N GLY A 339 -18.36 -16.31 47.41
CA GLY A 339 -19.35 -15.37 47.94
C GLY A 339 -20.52 -15.07 47.00
N ASN A 340 -20.38 -15.39 45.70
CA ASN A 340 -21.41 -15.22 44.69
C ASN A 340 -22.12 -16.53 44.35
N LEU A 341 -21.78 -17.63 45.05
CA LEU A 341 -22.27 -18.99 44.81
C LEU A 341 -22.85 -19.60 46.10
N PRO A 342 -24.01 -19.14 46.59
CA PRO A 342 -24.54 -19.52 47.89
C PRO A 342 -24.84 -21.02 48.04
N LYS A 343 -25.35 -21.70 47.01
CA LYS A 343 -25.62 -23.16 47.04
C LYS A 343 -24.32 -23.94 47.15
N THR A 344 -23.36 -23.62 46.27
CA THR A 344 -22.03 -24.21 46.25
C THR A 344 -21.27 -23.96 47.56
N GLN A 345 -21.38 -22.77 48.13
CA GLN A 345 -20.74 -22.40 49.39
C GLN A 345 -21.28 -23.23 50.57
N ASN A 346 -22.59 -23.44 50.63
CA ASN A 346 -23.21 -24.26 51.67
C ASN A 346 -22.82 -25.73 51.51
N LEU A 347 -22.88 -26.27 50.28
CA LEU A 347 -22.43 -27.63 50.01
C LEU A 347 -20.98 -27.87 50.47
N ILE A 348 -20.06 -26.95 50.16
CA ILE A 348 -18.66 -27.09 50.60
C ILE A 348 -18.55 -27.03 52.13
N LYS A 349 -19.34 -26.20 52.82
CA LYS A 349 -19.34 -26.15 54.29
C LYS A 349 -19.84 -27.46 54.90
N ASP A 350 -20.93 -28.02 54.35
CA ASP A 350 -21.51 -29.26 54.82
C ASP A 350 -20.53 -30.42 54.63
N GLN A 351 -19.90 -30.50 53.45
CA GLN A 351 -18.91 -31.53 53.12
C GLN A 351 -17.59 -31.39 53.90
N VAL A 352 -17.25 -30.19 54.34
CA VAL A 352 -16.14 -29.98 55.30
C VAL A 352 -16.52 -30.42 56.71
N ALA A 353 -17.78 -30.24 57.13
CA ALA A 353 -18.26 -30.70 58.43
C ALA A 353 -18.39 -32.24 58.50
N GLU A 354 -18.76 -32.88 57.38
CA GLU A 354 -18.85 -34.34 57.24
C GLU A 354 -17.47 -35.03 57.10
N GLY A 355 -16.40 -34.25 56.92
CA GLY A 355 -15.03 -34.75 56.82
C GLY A 355 -14.61 -35.22 55.42
N THR A 356 -15.49 -35.08 54.42
CA THR A 356 -15.25 -35.43 53.01
C THR A 356 -14.36 -34.41 52.28
N LEU A 357 -14.38 -33.15 52.73
CA LEU A 357 -13.47 -32.09 52.27
C LEU A 357 -12.65 -31.51 53.43
N LYS A 358 -11.40 -31.13 53.17
CA LYS A 358 -10.50 -30.52 54.16
C LYS A 358 -10.37 -29.01 53.93
N LYS A 359 -10.30 -28.24 55.02
CA LYS A 359 -9.80 -26.85 54.94
C LYS A 359 -8.29 -26.87 54.71
N VAL A 360 -7.80 -25.95 53.91
CA VAL A 360 -6.37 -25.80 53.63
C VAL A 360 -5.63 -25.57 54.95
N GLY A 361 -4.73 -26.48 55.32
CA GLY A 361 -3.84 -26.34 56.48
C GLY A 361 -4.14 -27.20 57.73
N GLN A 362 -5.03 -28.19 57.67
CA GLN A 362 -5.18 -29.17 58.77
C GLN A 362 -4.42 -30.49 58.44
N PRO A 363 -3.55 -30.99 59.33
CA PRO A 363 -2.80 -32.23 59.10
C PRO A 363 -3.74 -33.45 59.10
N THR A 364 -3.34 -34.47 58.33
CA THR A 364 -3.96 -35.81 58.24
C THR A 364 -4.07 -36.51 59.57
#